data_AF-A0A950FK47-F1
#
_entry.id   AF-A0A950FK47-F1
#
_cell.length_a   1.000
_cell.length_b   1.000
_cell.length_c   1.000
_cell.angle_alpha   90.00
_cell.angle_beta   90.00
_cell.angle_gamma   90.00
#
_symmetry.space_group_name_H-M   'P 1'
#
loop_
_entity.id
_entity.type
_entity.pdbx_description
1 polymer ?
#
loop_
_entity_poly.entity_id
_entity_poly.type
_entity_poly.pdbx_seq_one_letter_code
_entity_poly.pdbx_strand_id
1 'polypeptide(L)'
;MNFKRYGSIAASLLVLSAFIGINANSAAGQELRWKTIMGIKESGDVVGKGTGAITGGAPWETLGGSADLNLRTGEVNFDVQGLILAVGALFESGGTDFSPSPGASGLPIGTPAGLTAVKGTLVCNVTGDQGPNSVSVDTPVTTLDAQGNAHFLGSFSSKIPSKCRTNAALDDAFLIRIGSGSFAGRWIAFGAVLTVM
;
A
#
# COMPACT_ATOMS: atom_id res chain seq x y z
N MET A 1 7.53 91.45 26.53
CA MET A 1 7.84 91.07 25.14
C MET A 1 7.01 89.85 24.79
N ASN A 2 6.16 89.98 23.76
CA ASN A 2 5.40 88.90 23.15
C ASN A 2 6.32 87.94 22.39
N PHE A 3 6.08 86.63 22.46
CA PHE A 3 6.12 85.74 21.29
C PHE A 3 5.21 84.52 21.52
N LYS A 4 4.14 84.43 20.71
CA LYS A 4 3.37 83.21 20.43
C LYS A 4 4.26 82.19 19.70
N ARG A 5 3.96 80.88 19.81
CA ARG A 5 3.53 80.01 18.67
C ARG A 5 3.71 78.48 18.90
N TYR A 6 2.62 77.74 18.56
CA TYR A 6 2.45 76.38 18.00
C TYR A 6 3.12 75.18 18.72
N GLY A 7 2.46 74.06 19.04
CA GLY A 7 1.35 73.36 18.39
C GLY A 7 1.86 72.18 17.56
N SER A 8 1.71 70.94 18.04
CA SER A 8 1.38 69.76 17.21
C SER A 8 1.24 68.48 18.04
N ILE A 9 0.10 67.84 17.81
CA ILE A 9 -0.36 66.53 18.29
C ILE A 9 0.36 65.47 17.45
N ALA A 10 1.04 64.50 18.07
CA ALA A 10 1.54 63.32 17.36
C ALA A 10 0.59 62.15 17.62
N ALA A 11 -0.04 61.70 16.53
CA ALA A 11 -1.10 60.72 16.49
C ALA A 11 -0.62 59.29 16.82
N SER A 12 -1.44 58.58 17.60
CA SER A 12 -1.34 57.16 17.88
C SER A 12 -1.50 56.32 16.60
N LEU A 13 -0.53 55.45 16.32
CA LEU A 13 -0.63 54.38 15.33
C LEU A 13 -0.87 53.06 16.06
N LEU A 14 -2.14 52.66 16.16
CA LEU A 14 -2.55 51.30 16.51
C LEU A 14 -2.30 50.40 15.30
N VAL A 15 -1.26 49.56 15.36
CA VAL A 15 -1.02 48.50 14.38
C VAL A 15 -1.91 47.32 14.75
N LEU A 16 -3.02 47.15 14.01
CA LEU A 16 -3.91 46.00 14.12
C LEU A 16 -3.31 44.85 13.31
N SER A 17 -2.53 43.98 13.96
CA SER A 17 -2.01 42.76 13.34
C SER A 17 -3.15 41.76 13.16
N ALA A 18 -3.74 41.74 11.96
CA ALA A 18 -4.68 40.70 11.56
C ALA A 18 -3.91 39.37 11.41
N PHE A 19 -4.03 38.48 12.40
CA PHE A 19 -3.67 37.07 12.25
C PHE A 19 -4.70 36.42 11.32
N ILE A 20 -4.38 36.37 10.02
CA ILE A 20 -5.08 35.48 9.09
C ILE A 20 -4.63 34.07 9.45
N GLY A 21 -5.45 33.35 10.21
CA GLY A 21 -5.31 31.92 10.40
C GLY A 21 -5.48 31.23 9.05
N ILE A 22 -4.38 30.84 8.42
CA ILE A 22 -4.40 29.96 7.26
C ILE A 22 -4.85 28.60 7.80
N ASN A 23 -6.13 28.27 7.66
CA ASN A 23 -6.57 26.88 7.73
C ASN A 23 -5.95 26.18 6.52
N ALA A 24 -4.73 25.69 6.68
CA ALA A 24 -4.24 24.63 5.82
C ALA A 24 -5.15 23.43 6.09
N ASN A 25 -6.16 23.23 5.26
CA ASN A 25 -6.64 21.88 5.00
C ASN A 25 -5.42 21.15 4.47
N SER A 26 -4.65 20.52 5.36
CA SER A 26 -3.62 19.58 4.96
C SER A 26 -4.32 18.56 4.08
N ALA A 27 -3.91 18.48 2.81
CA ALA A 27 -4.20 17.36 1.92
C ALA A 27 -3.48 16.09 2.42
N ALA A 28 -3.49 15.85 3.74
CA ALA A 28 -2.88 14.72 4.39
C ALA A 28 -3.63 13.47 3.94
N GLY A 29 -2.89 12.48 3.43
CA GLY A 29 -3.50 11.22 2.99
C GLY A 29 -3.58 11.01 1.49
N GLN A 30 -2.89 11.80 0.67
CA GLN A 30 -2.84 11.56 -0.78
C GLN A 30 -1.63 10.76 -1.21
N GLU A 31 -0.60 10.66 -0.37
CA GLU A 31 0.57 9.85 -0.65
C GLU A 31 0.76 8.80 0.44
N LEU A 32 0.85 7.54 0.01
CA LEU A 32 1.08 6.39 0.88
C LEU A 32 2.47 5.84 0.58
N ARG A 33 3.23 5.60 1.64
CA ARG A 33 4.57 5.03 1.55
C ARG A 33 4.74 3.86 2.49
N TRP A 34 4.98 2.67 1.95
CA TRP A 34 5.45 1.52 2.69
C TRP A 34 6.96 1.41 2.56
N LYS A 35 7.65 1.41 3.70
CA LYS A 35 9.13 1.43 3.73
C LYS A 35 9.78 0.08 3.44
N THR A 36 9.00 -1.00 3.49
CA THR A 36 9.48 -2.34 3.15
C THR A 36 8.34 -3.17 2.55
N ILE A 37 8.70 -4.16 1.74
CA ILE A 37 7.81 -5.27 1.36
C ILE A 37 8.19 -6.49 2.18
N MET A 38 7.20 -7.17 2.77
CA MET A 38 7.37 -8.40 3.54
C MET A 38 6.58 -9.54 2.93
N GLY A 39 7.15 -10.75 2.89
CA GLY A 39 6.43 -11.94 2.44
C GLY A 39 5.31 -12.36 3.41
N ILE A 40 4.29 -13.02 2.87
CA ILE A 40 3.19 -13.60 3.65
C ILE A 40 3.70 -14.70 4.59
N LYS A 41 3.22 -14.69 5.84
CA LYS A 41 3.65 -15.65 6.88
C LYS A 41 2.72 -16.84 6.99
N GLU A 42 1.42 -16.62 6.80
CA GLU A 42 0.39 -17.65 6.98
C GLU A 42 -0.28 -17.98 5.65
N SER A 43 -0.34 -19.27 5.32
CA SER A 43 -0.94 -19.73 4.07
C SER A 43 -2.44 -19.43 4.05
N GLY A 44 -2.94 -18.81 2.98
CA GLY A 44 -4.37 -18.57 2.81
C GLY A 44 -4.95 -17.43 3.65
N ASP A 45 -4.12 -16.64 4.34
CA ASP A 45 -4.58 -15.47 5.10
C ASP A 45 -5.36 -14.48 4.23
N VAL A 46 -6.35 -13.80 4.79
CA VAL A 46 -7.33 -13.01 4.05
C VAL A 46 -7.19 -11.53 4.37
N VAL A 47 -6.94 -10.73 3.33
CA VAL A 47 -6.95 -9.27 3.43
C VAL A 47 -8.27 -8.74 2.87
N GLY A 48 -8.99 -7.99 3.70
CA GLY A 48 -10.27 -7.36 3.35
C GLY A 48 -11.50 -8.13 3.80
N LYS A 49 -12.66 -7.68 3.33
CA LYS A 49 -14.00 -8.13 3.75
C LYS A 49 -14.91 -8.37 2.55
N GLY A 50 -15.86 -9.28 2.77
CA GLY A 50 -16.94 -9.58 1.83
C GLY A 50 -16.43 -10.06 0.47
N THR A 51 -17.12 -9.69 -0.60
CA THR A 51 -16.78 -10.13 -1.97
C THR A 51 -15.50 -9.50 -2.53
N GLY A 52 -14.94 -8.50 -1.84
CA GLY A 52 -13.68 -7.85 -2.22
C GLY A 52 -12.46 -8.35 -1.46
N ALA A 53 -12.63 -9.34 -0.58
CA ALA A 53 -11.52 -9.94 0.16
C ALA A 53 -10.57 -10.70 -0.77
N ILE A 54 -9.27 -10.64 -0.46
CA ILE A 54 -8.20 -11.29 -1.25
C ILE A 54 -7.51 -12.33 -0.38
N THR A 55 -7.55 -13.58 -0.84
CA THR A 55 -6.92 -14.71 -0.16
C THR A 55 -5.44 -14.82 -0.51
N GLY A 56 -4.64 -15.14 0.49
CA GLY A 56 -3.21 -15.34 0.41
C GLY A 56 -2.83 -16.64 -0.29
N GLY A 57 -1.61 -16.67 -0.79
CA GLY A 57 -0.94 -17.87 -1.29
C GLY A 57 -0.26 -18.64 -0.15
N ALA A 58 0.71 -19.46 -0.53
CA ALA A 58 1.64 -20.10 0.40
C ALA A 58 2.59 -19.07 1.05
N PRO A 59 3.34 -19.40 2.11
CA PRO A 59 4.35 -18.53 2.71
C PRO A 59 5.48 -18.13 1.76
N TRP A 60 5.88 -16.85 1.81
CA TRP A 60 7.02 -16.29 1.07
C TRP A 60 7.89 -15.44 1.99
N GLU A 61 9.12 -15.20 1.57
CA GLU A 61 10.03 -14.25 2.18
C GLU A 61 10.53 -13.23 1.15
N THR A 62 10.94 -12.08 1.63
CA THR A 62 11.57 -11.01 0.84
C THR A 62 12.81 -10.52 1.57
N LEU A 63 13.78 -9.98 0.84
CA LEU A 63 14.90 -9.22 1.42
C LEU A 63 14.50 -7.78 1.77
N GLY A 64 13.44 -7.28 1.13
CA GLY A 64 12.91 -5.95 1.34
C GLY A 64 12.13 -5.46 0.13
N GLY A 65 12.11 -4.15 -0.05
CA GLY A 65 11.38 -3.47 -1.12
C GLY A 65 10.80 -2.15 -0.63
N SER A 66 9.91 -1.55 -1.40
CA SER A 66 9.11 -0.40 -0.97
C SER A 66 7.94 -0.21 -1.90
N ALA A 67 6.95 0.58 -1.46
CA ALA A 67 5.87 1.04 -2.33
C ALA A 67 5.52 2.49 -2.01
N ASP A 68 5.49 3.32 -3.04
CA ASP A 68 5.14 4.74 -3.00
C ASP A 68 3.95 4.95 -3.94
N LEU A 69 2.83 5.45 -3.41
CA LEU A 69 1.58 5.61 -4.14
C LEU A 69 1.07 7.03 -4.01
N ASN A 70 0.58 7.60 -5.10
CA ASN A 70 -0.18 8.85 -5.10
C ASN A 70 -1.65 8.55 -5.41
N LEU A 71 -2.53 8.67 -4.41
CA LEU A 71 -3.95 8.35 -4.51
C LEU A 71 -4.76 9.36 -5.32
N ARG A 72 -4.20 10.54 -5.57
CA ARG A 72 -4.83 11.57 -6.41
C ARG A 72 -4.57 11.29 -7.88
N THR A 73 -3.32 11.01 -8.25
CA THR A 73 -2.93 10.76 -9.66
C THR A 73 -3.11 9.30 -10.05
N GLY A 74 -3.08 8.38 -9.09
CA GLY A 74 -3.03 6.94 -9.33
C GLY A 74 -1.63 6.44 -9.71
N GLU A 75 -0.60 7.26 -9.54
CA GLU A 75 0.79 6.85 -9.75
C GLU A 75 1.24 5.90 -8.63
N VAL A 76 2.05 4.92 -9.02
CA VAL A 76 2.60 3.91 -8.14
C VAL A 76 3.99 3.53 -8.59
N ASN A 77 4.90 3.52 -7.62
CA ASN A 77 6.25 3.01 -7.74
C ASN A 77 6.43 1.92 -6.69
N PHE A 78 6.80 0.70 -7.07
CA PHE A 78 7.14 -0.33 -6.11
C PHE A 78 8.33 -1.15 -6.54
N ASP A 79 9.05 -1.61 -5.52
CA ASP A 79 10.18 -2.51 -5.62
C ASP A 79 9.93 -3.71 -4.72
N VAL A 80 10.17 -4.91 -5.25
CA VAL A 80 10.23 -6.16 -4.52
C VAL A 80 11.65 -6.67 -4.64
N GLN A 81 12.26 -7.04 -3.51
CA GLN A 81 13.63 -7.55 -3.49
C GLN A 81 13.65 -8.96 -2.93
N GLY A 82 14.23 -9.91 -3.68
CA GLY A 82 14.50 -11.26 -3.20
C GLY A 82 13.25 -12.07 -2.79
N LEU A 83 12.15 -11.98 -3.55
CA LEU A 83 10.93 -12.73 -3.28
C LEU A 83 11.12 -14.23 -3.55
N ILE A 84 11.08 -15.04 -2.50
CA ILE A 84 11.34 -16.47 -2.55
C ILE A 84 10.28 -17.27 -1.79
N LEU A 85 9.97 -18.46 -2.28
CA LEU A 85 9.03 -19.37 -1.64
C LEU A 85 9.65 -19.88 -0.32
N ALA A 86 8.89 -19.80 0.77
CA ALA A 86 9.35 -20.14 2.11
C ALA A 86 8.77 -21.46 2.64
N VAL A 87 8.13 -22.25 1.76
CA VAL A 87 7.56 -23.55 2.11
C VAL A 87 7.89 -24.59 1.04
N GLY A 88 8.16 -25.82 1.48
CA GLY A 88 8.52 -26.93 0.58
C GLY A 88 7.33 -27.70 0.01
N ALA A 89 6.12 -27.53 0.53
CA ALA A 89 4.90 -28.17 0.02
C ALA A 89 3.72 -27.18 0.08
N LEU A 90 2.88 -27.19 -0.95
CA LEU A 90 1.64 -26.42 -0.92
C LEU A 90 0.64 -27.15 -0.03
N PHE A 91 0.07 -26.43 0.94
CA PHE A 91 -1.10 -26.89 1.68
C PHE A 91 -2.34 -26.60 0.84
N GLU A 92 -3.21 -27.59 0.66
CA GLU A 92 -4.52 -27.33 0.07
C GLU A 92 -5.27 -26.31 0.93
N SER A 93 -5.79 -25.26 0.29
CA SER A 93 -6.66 -24.32 0.97
C SER A 93 -7.92 -25.05 1.45
N GLY A 94 -8.06 -25.22 2.77
CA GLY A 94 -9.21 -25.87 3.40
C GLY A 94 -8.88 -26.96 4.43
N GLY A 95 -7.62 -27.38 4.55
CA GLY A 95 -7.16 -28.26 5.64
C GLY A 95 -7.02 -27.48 6.96
N THR A 96 -7.48 -28.07 8.06
CA THR A 96 -7.24 -27.53 9.43
C THR A 96 -5.93 -28.05 10.04
N ASP A 97 -5.27 -28.92 9.31
CA ASP A 97 -4.04 -29.60 9.64
C ASP A 97 -2.94 -29.20 8.64
N PHE A 98 -1.74 -28.90 9.17
CA PHE A 98 -0.52 -28.68 8.39
C PHE A 98 0.01 -29.99 7.77
N SER A 99 -0.89 -30.80 7.19
CA SER A 99 -0.52 -32.01 6.46
C SER A 99 -0.36 -31.65 4.97
N PRO A 100 0.79 -31.94 4.36
CA PRO A 100 0.93 -31.80 2.91
C PRO A 100 -0.10 -32.71 2.22
N SER A 101 -0.75 -32.22 1.15
CA SER A 101 -1.67 -33.06 0.38
C SER A 101 -0.94 -34.33 -0.10
N PRO A 102 -1.58 -35.51 -0.03
CA PRO A 102 -0.99 -36.74 -0.56
C PRO A 102 -0.57 -36.54 -2.02
N GLY A 103 0.73 -36.66 -2.30
CA GLY A 103 1.29 -36.43 -3.64
C GLY A 103 1.84 -35.03 -3.90
N ALA A 104 1.91 -34.15 -2.90
CA ALA A 104 2.63 -32.88 -3.00
C ALA A 104 4.11 -33.15 -3.30
N SER A 105 4.53 -32.86 -4.54
CA SER A 105 5.94 -32.78 -4.90
C SER A 105 6.57 -31.55 -4.25
N GLY A 106 7.80 -31.68 -3.77
CA GLY A 106 8.51 -30.59 -3.14
C GLY A 106 8.69 -29.41 -4.11
N LEU A 107 8.32 -28.20 -3.68
CA LEU A 107 8.68 -26.97 -4.39
C LEU A 107 10.09 -26.52 -3.98
N PRO A 108 10.86 -25.90 -4.90
CA PRO A 108 12.21 -25.43 -4.61
C PRO A 108 12.16 -24.20 -3.68
N ILE A 109 12.16 -24.47 -2.37
CA ILE A 109 12.25 -23.46 -1.32
C ILE A 109 13.49 -22.58 -1.51
N GLY A 110 13.40 -21.30 -1.16
CA GLY A 110 14.48 -20.35 -1.32
C GLY A 110 14.67 -19.86 -2.77
N THR A 111 13.73 -20.18 -3.66
CA THR A 111 13.71 -19.68 -5.05
C THR A 111 12.37 -19.02 -5.36
N PRO A 112 12.23 -18.28 -6.47
CA PRO A 112 10.92 -17.82 -6.95
C PRO A 112 9.94 -18.94 -7.33
N ALA A 113 10.35 -20.22 -7.29
CA ALA A 113 9.51 -21.38 -7.58
C ALA A 113 8.77 -21.32 -8.93
N GLY A 114 9.45 -20.76 -9.95
CA GLY A 114 8.90 -20.61 -11.30
C GLY A 114 7.91 -19.45 -11.46
N LEU A 115 7.69 -18.64 -10.42
CA LEU A 115 6.97 -17.38 -10.53
C LEU A 115 7.77 -16.40 -11.39
N THR A 116 7.16 -15.88 -12.45
CA THR A 116 7.81 -14.97 -13.40
C THR A 116 7.15 -13.59 -13.45
N ALA A 117 6.06 -13.39 -12.72
CA ALA A 117 5.27 -12.18 -12.84
C ALA A 117 4.48 -11.87 -11.57
N VAL A 118 4.51 -10.60 -11.15
CA VAL A 118 3.77 -10.07 -10.01
C VAL A 118 3.05 -8.78 -10.39
N LYS A 119 2.10 -8.37 -9.56
CA LYS A 119 1.46 -7.06 -9.65
C LYS A 119 1.27 -6.46 -8.26
N GLY A 120 1.28 -5.13 -8.19
CA GLY A 120 0.88 -4.39 -7.02
C GLY A 120 -0.64 -4.26 -6.97
N THR A 121 -1.22 -4.32 -5.77
CA THR A 121 -2.64 -4.13 -5.54
C THR A 121 -2.85 -3.26 -4.33
N LEU A 122 -3.53 -2.14 -4.50
CA LEU A 122 -4.06 -1.35 -3.40
C LEU A 122 -5.43 -1.92 -3.02
N VAL A 123 -5.59 -2.33 -1.76
CA VAL A 123 -6.85 -2.80 -1.17
C VAL A 123 -7.31 -1.75 -0.18
N CYS A 124 -8.58 -1.39 -0.24
CA CYS A 124 -9.17 -0.32 0.57
C CYS A 124 -10.42 -0.84 1.25
N ASN A 125 -10.77 -0.24 2.40
CA ASN A 125 -11.84 -0.73 3.26
C ASN A 125 -11.52 -2.16 3.74
N VAL A 126 -10.31 -2.36 4.27
CA VAL A 126 -9.82 -3.65 4.77
C VAL A 126 -10.58 -4.08 6.03
N THR A 127 -10.90 -3.15 6.94
CA THR A 127 -11.66 -3.41 8.17
C THR A 127 -13.15 -3.62 7.91
N GLY A 128 -13.68 -2.98 6.87
CA GLY A 128 -15.10 -3.02 6.51
C GLY A 128 -15.93 -1.83 7.03
N ASP A 129 -15.29 -0.82 7.62
CA ASP A 129 -15.98 0.33 8.22
C ASP A 129 -16.66 1.23 7.18
N GLN A 130 -16.23 1.17 5.91
CA GLN A 130 -16.79 1.89 4.77
C GLN A 130 -17.67 0.99 3.87
N GLY A 131 -18.32 0.00 4.47
CA GLY A 131 -19.31 -0.88 3.84
C GLY A 131 -18.87 -2.35 3.77
N PRO A 132 -19.77 -3.25 3.33
CA PRO A 132 -19.62 -4.70 3.55
C PRO A 132 -18.49 -5.35 2.76
N ASN A 133 -18.02 -4.70 1.69
CA ASN A 133 -17.02 -5.24 0.78
C ASN A 133 -15.82 -4.29 0.67
N SER A 134 -14.62 -4.85 0.77
CA SER A 134 -13.40 -4.18 0.35
C SER A 134 -13.45 -3.90 -1.16
N VAL A 135 -12.62 -2.97 -1.61
CA VAL A 135 -12.40 -2.68 -3.03
C VAL A 135 -10.91 -2.66 -3.30
N SER A 136 -10.51 -3.01 -4.51
CA SER A 136 -9.10 -3.02 -4.86
C SER A 136 -8.86 -2.49 -6.27
N VAL A 137 -7.62 -2.08 -6.50
CA VAL A 137 -7.13 -1.65 -7.80
C VAL A 137 -5.73 -2.20 -8.01
N ASP A 138 -5.50 -2.75 -9.21
CA ASP A 138 -4.28 -3.45 -9.59
C ASP A 138 -3.39 -2.60 -10.50
N THR A 139 -2.08 -2.71 -10.38
CA THR A 139 -1.14 -2.30 -11.41
C THR A 139 -1.19 -3.28 -12.60
N PRO A 140 -0.68 -2.89 -13.77
CA PRO A 140 -0.24 -3.85 -14.76
C PRO A 140 0.74 -4.86 -14.15
N VAL A 141 0.80 -6.05 -14.73
CA VAL A 141 1.75 -7.09 -14.33
C VAL A 141 3.16 -6.66 -14.71
N THR A 142 4.11 -6.88 -13.80
CA THR A 142 5.55 -6.68 -14.02
C THR A 142 6.30 -8.01 -13.88
N THR A 143 7.45 -8.10 -14.53
CA THR A 143 8.30 -9.30 -14.52
C THR A 143 8.99 -9.46 -13.18
N LEU A 144 9.04 -10.70 -12.70
CA LEU A 144 9.86 -11.14 -11.57
C LEU A 144 11.09 -11.87 -12.14
N ASP A 145 12.28 -11.44 -11.77
CA ASP A 145 13.53 -12.06 -12.22
C ASP A 145 13.85 -13.37 -11.46
N ALA A 146 14.93 -14.04 -11.86
CA ALA A 146 15.35 -15.30 -11.24
C ALA A 146 15.82 -15.15 -9.79
N GLN A 147 16.14 -13.92 -9.37
CA GLN A 147 16.53 -13.57 -8.00
C GLN A 147 15.32 -13.18 -7.16
N GLY A 148 14.11 -13.12 -7.74
CA GLY A 148 12.90 -12.70 -7.04
C GLY A 148 12.76 -11.18 -6.95
N ASN A 149 13.44 -10.41 -7.79
CA ASN A 149 13.24 -8.96 -7.83
C ASN A 149 12.19 -8.58 -8.87
N ALA A 150 11.40 -7.56 -8.54
CA ALA A 150 10.47 -6.93 -9.45
C ALA A 150 10.46 -5.43 -9.20
N HIS A 151 10.35 -4.66 -10.27
CA HIS A 151 10.18 -3.21 -10.21
C HIS A 151 8.98 -2.82 -11.07
N PHE A 152 8.21 -1.85 -10.60
CA PHE A 152 7.16 -1.22 -11.38
C PHE A 152 7.14 0.27 -11.11
N LEU A 153 7.12 1.04 -12.19
CA LEU A 153 6.86 2.47 -12.17
C LEU A 153 5.79 2.79 -13.21
N GLY A 154 4.70 3.40 -12.76
CA GLY A 154 3.60 3.77 -13.64
C GLY A 154 2.36 4.15 -12.88
N SER A 155 1.21 3.67 -13.33
CA SER A 155 -0.08 3.94 -12.70
C SER A 155 -0.90 2.66 -12.55
N PHE A 156 -1.88 2.73 -11.65
CA PHE A 156 -2.91 1.71 -11.55
C PHE A 156 -3.69 1.55 -12.87
N SER A 157 -4.12 0.31 -13.16
CA SER A 157 -4.81 -0.05 -14.41
C SER A 157 -6.20 0.57 -14.53
N SER A 158 -6.75 1.06 -13.42
CA SER A 158 -8.03 1.76 -13.38
C SER A 158 -8.01 2.87 -12.34
N LYS A 159 -9.06 3.69 -12.34
CA LYS A 159 -9.19 4.82 -11.41
C LYS A 159 -9.20 4.33 -9.96
N ILE A 160 -8.47 5.04 -9.09
CA ILE A 160 -8.47 4.79 -7.64
C ILE A 160 -9.90 4.82 -7.09
N PRO A 161 -10.36 3.73 -6.44
CA PRO A 161 -11.66 3.70 -5.78
C PRO A 161 -11.81 4.82 -4.74
N SER A 162 -13.00 5.39 -4.62
CA SER A 162 -13.24 6.49 -3.67
C SER A 162 -12.99 6.09 -2.21
N LYS A 163 -13.19 4.81 -1.86
CA LYS A 163 -12.93 4.29 -0.51
C LYS A 163 -11.49 4.49 -0.06
N CYS A 164 -10.52 4.32 -0.97
CA CYS A 164 -9.10 4.51 -0.70
C CYS A 164 -8.73 5.95 -0.35
N ARG A 165 -9.61 6.93 -0.60
CA ARG A 165 -9.30 8.36 -0.35
C ARG A 165 -9.89 8.89 0.94
N THR A 166 -10.74 8.11 1.61
CA THR A 166 -11.51 8.60 2.75
C THR A 166 -10.84 8.27 4.09
N ASN A 167 -10.04 7.19 4.20
CA ASN A 167 -9.32 6.80 5.42
C ASN A 167 -7.99 6.03 5.14
N ALA A 168 -7.26 6.44 4.10
CA ALA A 168 -6.15 5.67 3.54
C ALA A 168 -5.07 5.23 4.57
N ALA A 169 -4.82 6.05 5.59
CA ALA A 169 -3.79 5.79 6.59
C ALA A 169 -4.09 4.61 7.53
N LEU A 170 -5.36 4.23 7.67
CA LEU A 170 -5.82 3.32 8.72
C LEU A 170 -6.44 2.03 8.17
N ASP A 171 -6.84 2.02 6.90
CA ASP A 171 -7.76 1.02 6.36
C ASP A 171 -7.41 0.57 4.93
N ASP A 172 -6.21 0.90 4.48
CA ASP A 172 -5.67 0.47 3.19
C ASP A 172 -4.46 -0.45 3.37
N ALA A 173 -4.32 -1.40 2.46
CA ALA A 173 -3.19 -2.31 2.37
C ALA A 173 -2.63 -2.33 0.95
N PHE A 174 -1.31 -2.45 0.82
CA PHE A 174 -0.66 -2.70 -0.46
C PHE A 174 -0.17 -4.15 -0.50
N LEU A 175 -0.60 -4.90 -1.51
CA LEU A 175 -0.26 -6.31 -1.68
C LEU A 175 0.56 -6.52 -2.95
N ILE A 176 1.49 -7.46 -2.89
CA ILE A 176 2.11 -8.07 -4.06
C ILE A 176 1.39 -9.37 -4.34
N ARG A 177 0.83 -9.49 -5.54
CA ARG A 177 0.04 -10.65 -5.96
C ARG A 177 0.68 -11.34 -7.15
N ILE A 178 0.44 -12.65 -7.23
CA ILE A 178 0.83 -13.47 -8.39
C ILE A 178 0.14 -12.92 -9.64
N GLY A 179 0.94 -12.56 -10.64
CA GLY A 179 0.46 -11.91 -11.87
C GLY A 179 -0.06 -12.88 -12.93
N SER A 180 0.37 -14.15 -12.90
CA SER A 180 0.05 -15.14 -13.93
C SER A 180 0.10 -16.59 -13.39
N GLY A 181 -0.40 -17.55 -14.18
CA GLY A 181 -0.40 -18.98 -13.83
C GLY A 181 -1.56 -19.41 -12.92
N SER A 182 -1.51 -20.66 -12.45
CA SER A 182 -2.62 -21.31 -11.74
C SER A 182 -2.98 -20.68 -10.39
N PHE A 183 -2.07 -19.90 -9.81
CA PHE A 183 -2.26 -19.21 -8.53
C PHE A 183 -2.44 -17.68 -8.70
N ALA A 184 -2.71 -17.21 -9.92
CA ALA A 184 -2.90 -15.80 -10.21
C ALA A 184 -3.93 -15.15 -9.29
N GLY A 185 -3.60 -13.95 -8.80
CA GLY A 185 -4.44 -13.18 -7.89
C GLY A 185 -4.32 -13.54 -6.41
N ARG A 186 -3.59 -14.59 -6.03
CA ARG A 186 -3.19 -14.81 -4.62
C ARG A 186 -2.19 -13.75 -4.19
N TRP A 187 -2.33 -13.20 -2.99
CA TRP A 187 -1.30 -12.30 -2.43
C TRP A 187 -0.19 -13.10 -1.74
N ILE A 188 1.04 -12.64 -1.90
CA ILE A 188 2.26 -13.36 -1.47
C ILE A 188 3.27 -12.47 -0.75
N ALA A 189 3.12 -11.15 -0.87
CA ALA A 189 3.84 -10.20 -0.05
C ALA A 189 2.95 -8.97 0.18
N PHE A 190 3.33 -8.11 1.11
CA PHE A 190 2.60 -6.90 1.47
C PHE A 190 3.53 -5.76 1.83
N GLY A 191 3.07 -4.53 1.64
CA GLY A 191 3.74 -3.35 2.14
C GLY A 191 3.63 -3.27 3.67
N ALA A 192 4.77 -3.06 4.34
CA ALA A 192 4.83 -2.85 5.78
C ALA A 192 5.44 -1.49 6.12
N VAL A 193 5.19 -1.03 7.36
CA VAL A 193 5.64 0.26 7.88
C VAL A 193 5.10 1.42 7.04
N LEU A 194 3.77 1.56 7.02
CA LEU A 194 3.08 2.64 6.30
C LEU A 194 3.38 4.00 6.93
N THR A 195 3.69 4.97 6.09
CA THR A 195 3.74 6.39 6.40
C THR A 195 2.80 7.12 5.44
N VAL A 196 2.07 8.10 5.98
CA VAL A 196 1.15 8.94 5.20
C VAL A 196 1.70 10.35 5.15
N MET A 197 1.74 10.91 3.94
CA MET A 197 2.29 12.24 3.66
C MET A 197 1.20 13.21 3.20
#